data_AF-A0A1I6YJN0-F1
#
_entry.id   AF-A0A1I6YJN0-F1
#
_cell.length_a   1.000
_cell.length_b   1.000
_cell.length_c   1.000
_cell.angle_alpha   90.00
_cell.angle_beta   90.00
_cell.angle_gamma   90.00
#
_symmetry.space_group_name_H-M   'P 1'
#
loop_
_entity.id
_entity.type
_entity.pdbx_description
1 polymer ?
#
loop_
_entity_poly.entity_id
_entity_poly.type
_entity_poly.pdbx_seq_one_letter_code
_entity_poly.pdbx_strand_id
1 'polypeptide(L)'
;MDAQKIQTYISKPDRILLGVSAALSQRLSISTVAIRLALLIITLFFIPFGLLIYLILYLALVSKKGKILTYSLIGALFGIPMSYYFQSELVQNWGGGAGIFGYLTALPEIMEEYHDFVGNAWSLAGNIVLSILVFALLGGAIGYFLEKNRSSNQS
;
A
#
# COMPACT_ATOMS: atom_id res chain seq x y z
N MET A 1 41.46 -21.09 -7.54
CA MET A 1 40.29 -20.32 -7.99
C MET A 1 39.03 -21.01 -7.45
N ASP A 2 38.12 -20.22 -6.88
CA ASP A 2 36.67 -20.40 -6.96
C ASP A 2 35.94 -21.53 -6.20
N ALA A 3 35.97 -21.48 -4.87
CA ALA A 3 34.82 -21.95 -4.06
C ALA A 3 34.30 -20.85 -3.12
N GLN A 4 35.21 -20.10 -2.48
CA GLN A 4 34.85 -18.98 -1.60
C GLN A 4 34.29 -17.76 -2.34
N LYS A 5 34.72 -17.51 -3.58
CA LYS A 5 34.19 -16.42 -4.43
C LYS A 5 32.73 -16.68 -4.87
N ILE A 6 32.33 -17.95 -4.98
CA ILE A 6 30.97 -18.31 -5.40
C ILE A 6 29.99 -18.11 -4.24
N GLN A 7 30.39 -18.44 -3.00
CA GLN A 7 29.54 -18.20 -1.82
C GLN A 7 29.28 -16.71 -1.55
N THR A 8 30.26 -15.84 -1.78
CA THR A 8 30.08 -14.38 -1.62
C THR A 8 29.29 -13.73 -2.76
N TYR A 9 29.26 -14.34 -3.95
CA TYR A 9 28.44 -13.86 -5.06
C TYR A 9 26.97 -14.30 -4.93
N ILE A 10 26.73 -15.52 -4.43
CA ILE A 10 25.39 -16.04 -4.12
C ILE A 10 24.81 -15.38 -2.86
N SER A 11 25.65 -15.03 -1.88
CA SER A 11 25.27 -14.28 -0.67
C SER A 11 25.21 -12.78 -0.90
N LYS A 12 24.75 -12.32 -2.08
CA LYS A 12 24.20 -10.97 -2.25
C LYS A 12 22.68 -11.08 -2.25
N PRO A 13 22.01 -11.13 -1.08
CA PRO A 13 20.55 -11.15 -1.00
C PRO A 13 19.96 -9.75 -1.31
N ASP A 14 20.80 -8.77 -1.59
CA ASP A 14 20.48 -7.34 -1.70
C ASP A 14 19.70 -6.93 -2.94
N ARG A 15 19.49 -7.81 -3.92
CA ARG A 15 18.96 -7.36 -5.23
C ARG A 15 17.66 -7.97 -5.71
N ILE A 16 17.15 -9.03 -5.09
CA ILE A 16 16.05 -9.80 -5.73
C ILE A 16 14.66 -9.30 -5.32
N LEU A 17 14.54 -8.42 -4.31
CA LEU A 17 13.27 -7.80 -3.91
C LEU A 17 13.51 -6.38 -3.38
N LEU A 18 13.94 -5.45 -4.24
CA LEU A 18 14.05 -3.99 -3.99
C LEU A 18 14.63 -3.57 -2.61
N GLY A 19 15.42 -4.42 -1.94
CA GLY A 19 15.92 -4.19 -0.58
C GLY A 19 14.89 -4.16 0.56
N VAL A 20 13.59 -4.36 0.33
CA VAL A 20 12.55 -4.21 1.39
C VAL A 20 12.72 -5.24 2.49
N SER A 21 12.89 -6.50 2.10
CA SER A 21 13.06 -7.60 3.05
C SER A 21 14.39 -7.49 3.80
N ALA A 22 15.43 -6.93 3.17
CA ALA A 22 16.72 -6.65 3.82
C ALA A 22 16.62 -5.49 4.82
N ALA A 23 15.98 -4.37 4.43
CA ALA A 23 15.77 -3.21 5.30
C ALA A 23 14.89 -3.55 6.52
N LEU A 24 13.85 -4.37 6.31
CA LEU A 24 12.94 -4.82 7.38
C LEU A 24 13.61 -5.84 8.30
N SER A 25 14.41 -6.77 7.74
CA SER A 25 15.21 -7.74 8.49
C SER A 25 16.21 -7.06 9.42
N GLN A 26 16.86 -5.99 8.95
CA GLN A 26 17.88 -5.25 9.71
C GLN A 26 17.29 -4.41 10.86
N ARG A 27 16.04 -3.96 10.74
CA ARG A 27 15.33 -3.21 11.79
C ARG A 27 14.67 -4.10 12.85
N LEU A 28 14.16 -5.26 12.44
CA LEU A 28 13.41 -6.16 13.31
C LEU A 28 14.23 -7.35 13.81
N SER A 29 15.47 -7.51 13.36
CA SER A 29 16.35 -8.66 13.68
C SER A 29 15.73 -10.03 13.32
N ILE A 30 14.79 -10.05 12.37
CA ILE A 30 14.10 -11.26 11.89
C ILE A 30 14.78 -11.73 10.60
N SER A 31 14.79 -13.03 10.34
CA SER A 31 15.39 -13.60 9.13
C SER A 31 14.70 -13.09 7.85
N THR A 32 15.50 -12.76 6.84
CA THR A 32 15.03 -12.22 5.55
C THR A 32 14.09 -13.19 4.82
N VAL A 33 14.29 -14.49 5.05
CA VAL A 33 13.46 -15.57 4.48
C VAL A 33 12.06 -15.59 5.10
N ALA A 34 11.94 -15.41 6.42
CA ALA A 34 10.64 -15.37 7.09
C ALA A 34 9.78 -14.20 6.59
N ILE A 35 10.39 -13.03 6.39
CA ILE A 35 9.71 -11.85 5.85
C ILE A 35 9.20 -12.09 4.42
N ARG A 36 10.02 -12.76 3.59
CA ARG A 36 9.61 -13.13 2.22
C ARG A 36 8.46 -14.13 2.22
N LEU A 37 8.50 -15.15 3.08
CA LEU A 37 7.43 -16.13 3.20
C LEU A 37 6.13 -15.47 3.67
N ALA A 38 6.19 -14.61 4.68
CA ALA A 38 5.02 -13.89 5.19
C ALA A 38 4.38 -13.01 4.11
N LEU A 39 5.19 -12.24 3.37
CA LEU A 39 4.71 -11.43 2.25
C LEU A 39 4.11 -12.27 1.13
N LEU A 40 4.72 -13.41 0.79
CA LEU A 40 4.22 -14.30 -0.24
C LEU A 40 2.90 -14.94 0.18
N ILE A 41 2.77 -15.37 1.44
CA ILE A 41 1.51 -15.87 2.00
C ILE A 41 0.43 -14.79 1.96
N ILE A 42 0.73 -13.56 2.38
CA ILE A 42 -0.23 -12.45 2.34
C ILE A 42 -0.64 -12.14 0.89
N THR A 43 0.30 -12.18 -0.05
CA THR A 43 0.02 -11.98 -1.48
C THR A 43 -0.79 -13.13 -2.07
N LEU A 44 -0.58 -14.37 -1.62
CA LEU A 44 -1.29 -15.55 -2.10
C LEU A 44 -2.74 -15.58 -1.59
N PHE A 45 -2.97 -15.18 -0.34
CA PHE A 45 -4.32 -15.09 0.25
C PHE A 45 -5.09 -13.84 -0.18
N PHE A 46 -4.38 -12.74 -0.43
CA PHE A 46 -4.96 -11.46 -0.84
C PHE A 46 -4.16 -10.88 -2.00
N ILE A 47 -4.49 -11.33 -3.20
CA ILE A 47 -3.77 -11.09 -4.46
C ILE A 47 -3.50 -9.60 -4.78
N PRO A 48 -4.30 -8.60 -4.36
CA PRO A 48 -3.86 -7.19 -4.46
C PRO A 48 -3.15 -6.66 -3.21
N PHE A 49 -3.48 -7.15 -2.01
CA PHE A 49 -3.03 -6.52 -0.75
C PHE A 49 -1.57 -6.81 -0.41
N GLY A 50 -1.06 -8.01 -0.69
CA GLY A 50 0.34 -8.34 -0.37
C GLY A 50 1.34 -7.49 -1.15
N LEU A 51 1.05 -7.21 -2.42
CA LEU A 51 1.85 -6.33 -3.26
C LEU A 51 1.78 -4.87 -2.80
N LEU A 52 0.59 -4.40 -2.41
CA LEU A 52 0.38 -3.04 -1.89
C LEU A 52 1.12 -2.82 -0.56
N ILE A 53 0.97 -3.75 0.39
CA ILE A 53 1.66 -3.70 1.68
C ILE A 53 3.18 -3.66 1.46
N TYR A 54 3.69 -4.51 0.57
CA TYR A 54 5.10 -4.52 0.21
C TYR A 54 5.59 -3.18 -0.34
N LEU A 55 4.83 -2.56 -1.25
CA LEU A 55 5.19 -1.28 -1.85
C LEU A 55 5.15 -0.15 -0.81
N ILE A 56 4.23 -0.20 0.16
CA ILE A 56 4.13 0.78 1.25
C ILE A 56 5.34 0.65 2.16
N LEU A 57 5.69 -0.59 2.53
CA LEU A 57 6.86 -0.88 3.34
C LEU A 57 8.14 -0.45 2.63
N TYR A 58 8.26 -0.68 1.33
CA TYR A 58 9.37 -0.17 0.52
C TYR A 58 9.49 1.34 0.62
N LEU A 59 8.40 2.07 0.38
CA LEU A 59 8.39 3.53 0.46
C LEU A 59 8.71 4.04 1.87
N ALA A 60 8.12 3.43 2.90
CA ALA A 60 8.32 3.84 4.29
C ALA A 60 9.74 3.55 4.80
N LEU A 61 10.34 2.42 4.42
CA LEU A 61 11.66 2.00 4.90
C LEU A 61 12.82 2.65 4.13
N VAL A 62 12.67 2.81 2.81
CA VAL A 62 13.72 3.35 1.94
C VAL A 62 13.76 4.87 1.99
N SER A 63 12.66 5.51 2.39
CA SER A 63 12.52 6.95 2.24
C SER A 63 12.62 7.73 3.54
N LYS A 64 13.86 8.11 3.90
CA LYS A 64 14.11 9.14 4.93
C LYS A 64 13.88 10.58 4.41
N LYS A 65 12.98 10.77 3.45
CA LYS A 65 12.75 12.07 2.79
C LYS A 65 11.34 12.55 3.03
N GLY A 66 11.21 13.71 3.68
CA GLY A 66 9.93 14.26 4.15
C GLY A 66 8.86 14.34 3.06
N LYS A 67 9.22 14.72 1.83
CA LYS A 67 8.26 14.87 0.73
C LYS A 67 7.54 13.57 0.37
N ILE A 68 8.24 12.44 0.35
CA ILE A 68 7.63 11.15 0.00
C ILE A 68 6.56 10.77 1.02
N LEU A 69 6.83 11.00 2.31
CA LEU A 69 5.84 10.83 3.37
C LEU A 69 4.68 11.81 3.22
N THR A 70 4.94 13.09 2.96
CA THR A 70 3.89 14.11 2.79
C THR A 70 2.93 13.73 1.66
N TYR A 71 3.46 13.39 0.48
CA TYR A 71 2.62 13.02 -0.65
C TYR A 71 1.92 11.67 -0.44
N SER A 72 2.52 10.71 0.26
CA SER A 72 1.83 9.48 0.66
C SER A 72 0.66 9.75 1.60
N LEU A 73 0.80 10.64 2.57
CA LEU A 73 -0.29 11.02 3.48
C LEU A 73 -1.41 11.76 2.75
N ILE A 74 -1.07 12.67 1.84
CA ILE A 74 -2.05 13.33 0.97
C ILE A 74 -2.79 12.29 0.13
N GLY A 75 -2.06 11.38 -0.50
CA GLY A 75 -2.65 10.27 -1.24
C GLY A 75 -3.60 9.44 -0.38
N ALA A 76 -3.16 9.02 0.80
CA ALA A 76 -3.98 8.26 1.75
C ALA A 76 -5.30 9.00 2.09
N LEU A 77 -5.22 10.31 2.34
CA LEU A 77 -6.37 11.15 2.63
C LEU A 77 -7.35 11.20 1.46
N PHE A 78 -6.85 11.33 0.22
CA PHE A 78 -7.65 11.27 -1.01
C PHE A 78 -8.24 9.87 -1.27
N GLY A 79 -7.62 8.80 -0.75
CA GLY A 79 -8.14 7.45 -0.88
C GLY A 79 -9.50 7.25 -0.20
N ILE A 80 -9.82 8.03 0.84
CA ILE A 80 -11.13 7.95 1.53
C ILE A 80 -12.28 8.36 0.60
N PRO A 81 -12.34 9.58 0.03
CA PRO A 81 -13.37 9.93 -0.96
C PRO A 81 -13.33 9.03 -2.20
N MET A 82 -12.13 8.68 -2.67
CA MET A 82 -11.99 7.85 -3.87
C MET A 82 -12.41 6.39 -3.66
N SER A 83 -12.55 5.95 -2.40
CA SER A 83 -13.08 4.60 -2.11
C SER A 83 -14.48 4.39 -2.69
N TYR A 84 -15.26 5.46 -2.87
CA TYR A 84 -16.53 5.46 -3.57
C TYR A 84 -16.48 4.65 -4.89
N TYR A 85 -15.44 4.86 -5.70
CA TYR A 85 -15.29 4.20 -7.00
C TYR A 85 -14.92 2.72 -6.89
N PHE A 86 -14.45 2.28 -5.73
CA PHE A 86 -14.14 0.87 -5.46
C PHE A 86 -15.33 0.16 -4.81
N GLN A 87 -16.40 0.87 -4.48
CA GLN A 87 -17.65 0.27 -3.99
C GLN A 87 -18.52 -0.24 -5.14
N SER A 88 -19.47 -1.12 -4.81
CA SER A 88 -20.47 -1.61 -5.76
C SER A 88 -21.51 -0.53 -6.11
N GLU A 89 -22.20 -0.69 -7.24
CA GLU A 89 -23.24 0.27 -7.69
C GLU A 89 -24.36 0.47 -6.66
N LEU A 90 -24.68 -0.56 -5.86
CA LEU A 90 -25.66 -0.47 -4.77
C LEU A 90 -25.20 0.53 -3.71
N VAL A 91 -23.95 0.43 -3.28
CA VAL A 91 -23.36 1.30 -2.26
C VAL A 91 -23.14 2.71 -2.80
N GLN A 92 -22.75 2.84 -4.07
CA GLN A 92 -22.57 4.14 -4.72
C GLN A 92 -23.88 4.93 -4.84
N ASN A 93 -24.99 4.23 -5.07
CA ASN A 93 -26.30 4.84 -5.21
C ASN A 93 -27.09 4.91 -3.89
N TRP A 94 -26.52 4.40 -2.78
CA TRP A 94 -27.13 4.48 -1.46
C TRP A 94 -27.28 5.95 -1.04
N GLY A 95 -28.50 6.35 -0.67
CA GLY A 95 -28.82 7.77 -0.42
C GLY A 95 -29.19 8.60 -1.66
N GLY A 96 -29.50 7.97 -2.80
CA GLY A 96 -30.11 8.66 -3.95
C GLY A 96 -29.15 9.21 -4.99
N GLY A 97 -27.91 8.71 -5.07
CA GLY A 97 -26.96 9.05 -6.14
C GLY A 97 -26.29 10.42 -6.01
N ALA A 98 -26.19 10.95 -4.79
CA ALA A 98 -25.51 12.23 -4.48
C ALA A 98 -23.97 12.22 -4.67
N GLY A 99 -23.43 11.17 -5.30
CA GLY A 99 -22.02 11.01 -5.61
C GLY A 99 -21.13 10.83 -4.38
N ILE A 100 -19.83 11.13 -4.54
CA ILE A 100 -18.79 10.92 -3.50
C ILE A 100 -19.13 11.59 -2.17
N PHE A 101 -19.62 12.84 -2.20
CA PHE A 101 -19.93 13.57 -0.97
C PHE A 101 -21.12 12.96 -0.24
N GLY A 102 -22.17 12.56 -0.97
CA GLY A 102 -23.31 11.85 -0.40
C GLY A 102 -22.90 10.53 0.25
N TYR A 103 -22.07 9.75 -0.44
CA TYR A 103 -21.48 8.53 0.11
C TYR A 103 -20.69 8.78 1.40
N LEU A 104 -19.86 9.83 1.45
CA LEU A 104 -19.08 10.12 2.65
C LEU A 104 -19.96 10.53 3.84
N THR A 105 -21.04 11.26 3.60
CA THR A 105 -21.97 11.65 4.66
C THR A 105 -22.84 10.49 5.14
N ALA A 106 -23.20 9.58 4.23
CA ALA A 106 -24.03 8.41 4.52
C ALA A 106 -23.23 7.17 4.94
N LEU A 107 -21.89 7.25 4.96
CA LEU A 107 -21.00 6.13 5.27
C LEU A 107 -21.34 5.37 6.57
N PRO A 108 -21.68 6.05 7.68
CA PRO A 108 -22.08 5.37 8.91
C PRO A 108 -23.36 4.53 8.72
N GLU A 109 -24.36 5.10 8.06
CA GLU A 109 -25.66 4.45 7.78
C GLU A 109 -25.48 3.28 6.81
N ILE A 110 -24.68 3.46 5.75
CA ILE A 110 -24.31 2.39 4.82
C ILE A 110 -23.64 1.24 5.56
N MET A 111 -22.71 1.50 6.49
CA MET A 111 -22.02 0.43 7.22
C MET A 111 -22.96 -0.37 8.12
N GLU A 112 -23.89 0.29 8.78
CA GLU A 112 -24.88 -0.33 9.66
C GLU A 112 -25.90 -1.15 8.85
N GLU A 113 -26.47 -0.56 7.80
CA GLU A 113 -27.53 -1.18 7.01
C GLU A 113 -27.01 -2.29 6.07
N TYR A 114 -25.77 -2.15 5.57
CA TYR A 114 -25.15 -3.19 4.73
C TYR A 114 -24.86 -4.46 5.53
N HIS A 115 -24.53 -4.34 6.82
CA HIS A 115 -24.33 -5.48 7.72
C HIS A 115 -25.60 -6.30 7.91
N ASP A 116 -26.75 -5.61 8.02
CA ASP A 116 -28.02 -6.23 8.37
C ASP A 116 -28.77 -6.79 7.15
N PHE A 117 -28.62 -6.17 5.96
CA PHE A 117 -29.50 -6.47 4.82
C PHE A 117 -28.81 -6.95 3.55
N VAL A 118 -27.52 -6.69 3.34
CA VAL A 118 -26.87 -6.90 2.04
C VAL A 118 -25.73 -7.92 2.11
N GLY A 119 -24.87 -7.82 3.11
CA GLY A 119 -23.72 -8.71 3.20
C GLY A 119 -22.72 -8.35 4.29
N ASN A 120 -21.47 -8.70 4.07
CA ASN A 120 -20.42 -8.54 5.07
C ASN A 120 -19.85 -7.12 5.02
N ALA A 121 -20.08 -6.29 6.06
CA ALA A 121 -19.51 -4.94 6.21
C ALA A 121 -17.98 -4.88 6.05
N TRP A 122 -17.28 -6.01 6.29
CA TRP A 122 -15.85 -6.13 6.04
C TRP A 122 -15.45 -5.94 4.57
N SER A 123 -16.33 -6.21 3.59
CA SER A 123 -16.05 -5.92 2.18
C SER A 123 -15.99 -4.41 1.93
N LEU A 124 -16.92 -3.66 2.51
CA LEU A 124 -17.01 -2.21 2.40
C LEU A 124 -15.79 -1.54 3.04
N ALA A 125 -15.46 -1.97 4.26
CA ALA A 125 -14.26 -1.52 4.97
C ALA A 125 -12.98 -1.90 4.21
N GLY A 126 -12.94 -3.11 3.65
CA GLY A 126 -11.83 -3.59 2.83
C GLY A 126 -11.58 -2.72 1.61
N ASN A 127 -12.64 -2.29 0.91
CA ASN A 127 -12.55 -1.39 -0.24
C ASN A 127 -12.06 0.02 0.14
N ILE A 128 -12.50 0.54 1.30
CA ILE A 128 -12.01 1.82 1.83
C ILE A 128 -10.52 1.75 2.13
N VAL A 129 -10.11 0.73 2.88
CA VAL A 129 -8.70 0.51 3.20
C VAL A 129 -7.88 0.32 1.92
N LEU A 130 -8.36 -0.48 0.98
CA LEU A 130 -7.70 -0.70 -0.30
C LEU A 130 -7.46 0.61 -1.04
N SER A 131 -8.48 1.48 -1.13
CA SER A 131 -8.36 2.79 -1.77
C SER A 131 -7.33 3.68 -1.07
N ILE A 132 -7.35 3.75 0.26
CA ILE A 132 -6.34 4.49 1.05
C ILE A 132 -4.94 4.00 0.71
N LEU A 133 -4.72 2.68 0.67
CA LEU A 133 -3.40 2.09 0.37
C LEU A 133 -2.96 2.40 -1.06
N VAL A 134 -3.84 2.23 -2.05
CA VAL A 134 -3.54 2.52 -3.47
C VAL A 134 -3.16 3.99 -3.65
N PHE A 135 -3.96 4.92 -3.12
CA PHE A 135 -3.66 6.34 -3.28
C PHE A 135 -2.45 6.79 -2.45
N ALA A 136 -2.20 6.21 -1.28
CA ALA A 136 -0.97 6.47 -0.52
C ALA A 136 0.30 6.10 -1.30
N LEU A 137 0.22 5.00 -2.06
CA LEU A 137 1.31 4.55 -2.92
C LEU A 137 1.50 5.45 -4.14
N LEU A 138 0.40 5.84 -4.79
CA LEU A 138 0.46 6.80 -5.90
C LEU A 138 1.07 8.12 -5.44
N GLY A 139 0.61 8.66 -4.32
CA GLY A 139 1.16 9.88 -3.72
C GLY A 139 2.65 9.74 -3.41
N GLY A 140 3.05 8.65 -2.78
CA GLY A 140 4.46 8.43 -2.46
C GLY A 140 5.36 8.22 -3.68
N ALA A 141 4.86 7.55 -4.73
CA ALA A 141 5.55 7.42 -6.01
C ALA A 141 5.75 8.79 -6.66
N ILE A 142 4.73 9.66 -6.66
CA ILE A 142 4.84 11.06 -7.10
C ILE A 142 5.90 11.79 -6.28
N GLY A 143 5.86 11.67 -4.96
CA GLY A 143 6.86 12.25 -4.07
C GLY A 143 8.28 11.77 -4.37
N TYR A 144 8.43 10.49 -4.75
CA TYR A 144 9.72 9.91 -5.12
C TYR A 144 10.27 10.50 -6.42
N PHE A 145 9.44 10.61 -7.46
CA PHE A 145 9.86 11.19 -8.74
C PHE A 145 10.19 12.68 -8.62
N LEU A 146 9.38 13.45 -7.87
CA LEU A 146 9.64 14.88 -7.63
C LEU A 146 10.97 15.10 -6.93
N GLU A 147 11.30 14.25 -5.96
CA GLU A 147 12.53 14.35 -5.20
C GLU A 147 13.75 13.87 -6.01
N LYS A 148 13.61 12.80 -6.79
CA LYS A 148 14.65 12.33 -7.73
C LYS A 148 15.02 13.40 -8.75
N ASN A 149 14.02 14.05 -9.36
CA ASN A 149 14.24 15.11 -10.35
C ASN A 149 14.88 16.38 -9.75
N ARG A 150 14.65 16.65 -8.46
CA ARG A 150 15.29 17.78 -7.77
C ARG A 150 16.77 17.51 -7.50
N SER A 151 17.13 16.28 -7.14
CA SER A 151 18.53 15.89 -6.92
C SER A 151 19.34 15.88 -8.23
N SER A 152 18.74 15.54 -9.37
CA SER A 152 19.43 15.60 -10.67
C SER A 152 19.66 17.02 -11.19
N ASN A 153 18.80 17.98 -10.85
CA ASN A 153 18.95 19.39 -11.24
C ASN A 153 19.95 20.18 -10.38
N GLN A 154 20.50 19.58 -9.33
CA GLN A 154 21.52 20.18 -8.46
C GLN A 154 22.92 19.58 -8.65
N SER A 155 23.11 18.72 -9.66
CA SER A 155 24.40 18.16 -10.11
C SER A 155 24.75 18.74 -11.47
#